data_AF-A0A067BNC0-F1
#
_entry.id   AF-A0A067BNC0-F1
#
_cell.length_a   1.000
_cell.length_b   1.000
_cell.length_c   1.000
_cell.angle_alpha   90.00
_cell.angle_beta   90.00
_cell.angle_gamma   90.00
#
_symmetry.space_group_name_H-M   'P 1'
#
loop_
_entity.id
_entity.type
_entity.pdbx_description
1 polymer ?
#
loop_
_entity_poly.entity_id
_entity_poly.type
_entity_poly.pdbx_seq_one_letter_code
_entity_poly.pdbx_strand_id
1 'polypeptide(L)'
;MDRRDATTDADEQMKKKKQEEEEAKDEVKTTSPARLHVPSVLDEADDKIEYRSIAAMAMPQQFGPGLGHMHQAPAFTMAAPAPFSARAKPRQAHTPSEPRIAMVDPTNYAKTMPKALPPPPFRLEMHSHFHVKPTSLQRLCMTIGQKLMDMGADFVFKAEKGKWKVSRVVGASRVQLNVTLFKAGAELVVEFQRRDGDIVSMMDMYGEAVDACKKQQLLSGQGATKPLKHKRPAPLTVPSTTASPTDLHVKDAVRSLQEMLTSKHSDVQLQGVLASISLATTPQYKDIMAALVPHLVRLTTSSDKKIVQCTSFALARLCDDPECRRAFINCDGWQVIMTMAAGGAEVASDLQRESLHILEILCPLYYEELANADGASAVLALIQEWESIVDPRLKKHACGAHRALQRAGLLA
;
A
#
# COMPACT_ATOMS: atom_id res chain seq x y z
N MET A 1 5.91 -0.90 86.29
CA MET A 1 5.42 0.20 85.43
C MET A 1 6.65 1.06 85.24
N ASP A 2 7.40 1.05 84.14
CA ASP A 2 7.02 0.98 82.72
C ASP A 2 8.08 0.27 81.87
N ARG A 3 7.62 -0.61 80.98
CA ARG A 3 8.39 -1.21 79.87
C ARG A 3 7.46 -1.35 78.66
N ARG A 4 7.22 -0.20 78.02
CA ARG A 4 6.60 0.07 76.70
C ARG A 4 7.17 1.46 76.37
N ASP A 5 7.80 1.79 75.26
CA ASP A 5 7.61 1.44 73.85
C ASP A 5 8.94 1.67 73.13
N ALA A 6 9.55 0.62 72.57
CA ALA A 6 10.70 0.75 71.67
C ALA A 6 10.55 -0.08 70.38
N THR A 7 9.48 -0.87 70.29
CA THR A 7 9.20 -1.76 69.15
C THR A 7 8.33 -1.11 68.08
N THR A 8 7.66 0.00 68.38
CA THR A 8 6.73 0.69 67.47
C THR A 8 7.43 1.60 66.46
N ASP A 9 8.56 2.22 66.83
CA ASP A 9 9.31 3.12 65.94
C ASP A 9 10.06 2.38 64.82
N ALA A 10 10.50 1.15 65.07
CA ALA A 10 11.21 0.35 64.08
C ALA A 10 10.28 -0.13 62.95
N ASP A 11 9.03 -0.47 63.28
CA ASP A 11 8.04 -0.92 62.30
C ASP A 11 7.48 0.25 61.46
N GLU A 12 7.38 1.46 62.02
CA GLU A 12 7.00 2.65 61.25
C GLU A 12 8.11 3.09 60.27
N GLN A 13 9.38 3.04 60.68
CA GLN A 13 10.50 3.35 59.78
C GLN A 13 10.63 2.33 58.63
N MET A 14 10.34 1.05 58.89
CA MET A 14 10.40 0.02 57.85
C MET A 14 9.26 0.13 56.84
N LYS A 15 8.05 0.54 57.28
CA LYS A 15 6.93 0.82 56.37
C LYS A 15 7.18 2.04 55.50
N LYS A 16 7.74 3.12 56.08
CA LYS A 16 8.02 4.35 55.33
C LYS A 16 9.08 4.14 54.24
N LYS A 17 10.12 3.37 54.55
CA LYS A 17 11.18 3.04 53.58
C LYS A 17 10.68 2.13 52.45
N LYS A 18 9.71 1.24 52.72
CA LYS A 18 9.12 0.36 51.70
C LYS A 18 8.16 1.12 50.77
N GLN A 19 7.50 2.16 51.27
CA GLN A 19 6.62 3.02 50.49
C GLN A 19 7.41 3.97 49.57
N GLU A 20 8.52 4.54 50.04
CA GLU A 20 9.44 5.34 49.20
C GLU A 20 10.13 4.49 48.10
N GLU A 21 10.37 3.20 48.35
CA GLU A 21 10.97 2.28 47.37
C GLU A 21 9.96 1.76 46.32
N GLU A 22 8.65 1.81 46.61
CA GLU A 22 7.57 1.58 45.64
C GLU A 22 7.31 2.82 44.78
N GLU A 23 7.31 4.03 45.35
CA GLU A 23 7.16 5.28 44.58
C GLU A 23 8.35 5.53 43.63
N ALA A 24 9.58 5.19 44.05
CA ALA A 24 10.76 5.28 43.20
C ALA A 24 10.77 4.25 42.04
N LYS A 25 9.98 3.17 42.12
CA LYS A 25 9.85 2.19 41.03
C LYS A 25 8.79 2.58 40.00
N ASP A 26 7.82 3.42 40.37
CA ASP A 26 6.84 3.96 39.43
C ASP A 26 7.34 5.20 38.67
N GLU A 27 8.26 6.00 39.25
CA GLU A 27 8.86 7.14 38.52
C GLU A 27 9.85 6.73 37.40
N VAL A 28 10.49 5.56 37.50
CA VAL A 28 11.47 5.10 36.48
C VAL A 28 10.79 4.47 35.25
N LYS A 29 9.47 4.25 35.28
CA LYS A 29 8.71 3.70 34.13
C LYS A 29 8.19 4.76 33.15
N THR A 30 8.44 6.04 33.43
CA THR A 30 7.78 7.16 32.73
C THR A 30 8.77 8.11 32.05
N THR A 31 9.86 7.61 31.48
CA THR A 31 10.71 8.37 30.54
C THR A 31 11.30 7.46 29.47
N SER A 32 10.43 6.95 28.62
CA SER A 32 10.80 6.57 27.25
C SER A 32 9.74 7.16 26.34
N PRO A 33 10.11 7.88 25.26
CA PRO A 33 9.11 8.44 24.36
C PRO A 33 8.33 7.26 23.80
N ALA A 34 7.04 7.19 24.17
CA ALA A 34 6.13 6.22 23.62
C ALA A 34 6.19 6.39 22.10
N ARG A 35 6.84 5.45 21.40
CA ARG A 35 6.63 5.29 19.97
C ARG A 35 5.16 4.96 19.85
N LEU A 36 4.35 5.95 19.50
CA LEU A 36 2.94 5.80 19.18
C LEU A 36 2.86 4.66 18.17
N HIS A 37 2.38 3.51 18.62
CA HIS A 37 2.13 2.39 17.73
C HIS A 37 0.93 2.81 16.90
N VAL A 38 1.19 3.30 15.69
CA VAL A 38 0.13 3.60 14.72
C VAL A 38 -0.42 2.26 14.24
N PRO A 39 -1.72 2.00 14.40
CA PRO A 39 -2.32 0.76 13.94
C PRO A 39 -2.34 0.71 12.42
N SER A 40 -2.04 -0.47 11.88
CA SER A 40 -2.29 -0.76 10.47
C SER A 40 -3.60 -1.54 10.34
N VAL A 41 -4.31 -1.40 9.22
CA VAL A 41 -5.39 -2.34 8.83
C VAL A 41 -4.88 -3.80 8.84
N LEU A 42 -3.56 -3.98 8.74
CA LEU A 42 -2.89 -5.27 8.80
C LEU A 42 -2.75 -5.85 10.22
N ASP A 43 -3.05 -5.10 11.28
CA ASP A 43 -2.84 -5.54 12.67
C ASP A 43 -4.00 -6.39 13.24
N GLU A 44 -5.12 -6.51 12.53
CA GLU A 44 -6.20 -7.42 12.93
C GLU A 44 -5.70 -8.88 12.99
N ALA A 45 -6.19 -9.58 14.02
CA ALA A 45 -5.81 -10.93 14.38
C ALA A 45 -6.23 -11.90 13.28
N ASP A 46 -5.26 -12.54 12.61
CA ASP A 46 -5.50 -13.79 11.90
C ASP A 46 -4.20 -14.51 11.54
N ASP A 47 -3.96 -15.62 12.23
CA ASP A 47 -3.06 -16.71 11.80
C ASP A 47 -3.86 -17.90 11.23
N LYS A 48 -5.15 -17.71 10.90
CA LYS A 48 -5.94 -18.76 10.25
C LYS A 48 -5.45 -18.93 8.80
N ILE A 49 -4.89 -20.09 8.51
CA ILE A 49 -4.54 -20.48 7.15
C ILE A 49 -5.83 -20.90 6.47
N GLU A 50 -6.48 -19.99 5.74
CA GLU A 50 -7.55 -20.36 4.82
C GLU A 50 -6.94 -20.94 3.54
N TYR A 51 -6.91 -22.27 3.44
CA TYR A 51 -6.67 -22.94 2.17
C TYR A 51 -7.92 -22.78 1.31
N ARG A 52 -7.91 -21.81 0.39
CA ARG A 52 -8.90 -21.76 -0.69
C ARG A 52 -8.33 -22.51 -1.88
N SER A 53 -8.85 -23.71 -2.10
CA SER A 53 -8.51 -24.55 -3.23
C SER A 53 -8.59 -23.76 -4.52
N ILE A 54 -7.47 -23.67 -5.23
CA ILE A 54 -7.46 -23.31 -6.63
C ILE A 54 -8.33 -24.36 -7.31
N ALA A 55 -9.45 -23.96 -7.88
CA ALA A 55 -10.35 -24.86 -8.59
C ALA A 55 -9.50 -25.75 -9.52
N ALA A 56 -9.60 -27.07 -9.31
CA ALA A 56 -8.99 -28.03 -10.19
C ALA A 56 -9.53 -27.78 -11.60
N MET A 57 -8.72 -27.21 -12.48
CA MET A 57 -9.00 -27.16 -13.90
C MET A 57 -9.15 -28.61 -14.37
N ALA A 58 -10.40 -29.04 -14.52
CA ALA A 58 -10.74 -30.27 -15.20
C ALA A 58 -10.15 -30.19 -16.61
N MET A 59 -9.28 -31.15 -16.93
CA MET A 59 -8.69 -31.30 -18.26
C MET A 59 -9.82 -31.53 -19.28
N PRO A 60 -9.87 -30.81 -20.41
CA PRO A 60 -10.79 -31.17 -21.48
C PRO A 60 -10.37 -32.50 -22.08
N GLN A 61 -11.32 -33.43 -22.19
CA GLN A 61 -11.16 -34.65 -22.97
C GLN A 61 -10.92 -34.30 -24.45
N GLN A 62 -9.92 -34.95 -25.02
CA GLN A 62 -9.62 -34.94 -26.45
C GLN A 62 -10.80 -35.52 -27.24
N PHE A 63 -11.26 -34.78 -28.25
CA PHE A 63 -11.99 -35.34 -29.38
C PHE A 63 -11.39 -34.81 -30.69
N GLY A 64 -10.77 -35.74 -31.43
CA GLY A 64 -11.00 -35.99 -32.86
C GLY A 64 -10.58 -34.95 -33.93
N PRO A 65 -9.84 -35.36 -34.98
CA PRO A 65 -9.37 -34.49 -36.06
C PRO A 65 -10.38 -34.38 -37.22
N GLY A 66 -10.45 -33.21 -37.87
CA GLY A 66 -11.34 -32.98 -39.02
C GLY A 66 -10.80 -31.91 -39.99
N LEU A 67 -10.17 -32.39 -41.06
CA LEU A 67 -10.07 -31.87 -42.44
C LEU A 67 -10.49 -30.42 -42.76
N GLY A 68 -9.63 -29.72 -43.51
CA GLY A 68 -10.04 -28.59 -44.35
C GLY A 68 -8.91 -27.74 -44.93
N HIS A 69 -8.40 -28.12 -46.11
CA HIS A 69 -7.53 -27.32 -46.97
C HIS A 69 -8.17 -25.99 -47.41
N MET A 70 -7.38 -24.91 -47.57
CA MET A 70 -7.10 -24.29 -48.88
C MET A 70 -6.10 -23.11 -48.79
N HIS A 71 -5.31 -23.01 -49.85
CA HIS A 71 -4.25 -22.04 -50.16
C HIS A 71 -4.68 -20.56 -50.16
N GLN A 72 -3.76 -19.65 -49.82
CA GLN A 72 -3.16 -18.69 -50.78
C GLN A 72 -2.08 -17.81 -50.12
N ALA A 73 -0.86 -17.90 -50.67
CA ALA A 73 0.11 -16.80 -50.74
C ALA A 73 -0.30 -15.90 -51.94
N PRO A 74 0.18 -14.65 -52.14
CA PRO A 74 1.56 -14.14 -52.00
C PRO A 74 1.56 -12.76 -51.26
N ALA A 75 2.58 -11.91 -51.15
CA ALA A 75 3.78 -11.67 -51.92
C ALA A 75 4.81 -10.91 -51.06
N PHE A 76 6.08 -11.09 -51.42
CA PHE A 76 7.20 -10.28 -50.98
C PHE A 76 7.07 -8.84 -51.51
N THR A 77 7.21 -7.85 -50.62
CA THR A 77 7.65 -6.51 -51.02
C THR A 77 8.74 -6.04 -50.07
N MET A 78 9.97 -6.05 -50.61
CA MET A 78 11.14 -5.37 -50.06
C MET A 78 10.89 -3.86 -50.11
N ALA A 79 10.94 -3.19 -48.97
CA ALA A 79 11.01 -1.73 -48.89
C ALA A 79 12.30 -1.31 -48.18
N ALA A 80 13.05 -0.43 -48.85
CA ALA A 80 14.37 0.08 -48.49
C ALA A 80 14.36 0.97 -47.22
N PRO A 81 15.49 1.10 -46.50
CA PRO A 81 15.59 2.01 -45.37
C PRO A 81 15.84 3.45 -45.83
N ALA A 82 15.04 4.39 -45.34
CA ALA A 82 15.26 5.83 -45.50
C ALA A 82 16.28 6.36 -44.46
N PRO A 83 17.03 7.43 -44.77
CA PRO A 83 18.18 7.86 -43.98
C PRO A 83 17.81 8.73 -42.76
N PHE A 84 18.75 8.73 -41.82
CA PHE A 84 18.80 9.47 -40.57
C PHE A 84 18.38 10.94 -40.69
N SER A 85 17.36 11.33 -39.90
CA SER A 85 17.06 12.73 -39.60
C SER A 85 17.62 13.07 -38.22
N ALA A 86 18.66 13.91 -38.19
CA ALA A 86 19.30 14.39 -36.97
C ALA A 86 18.36 15.38 -36.26
N ARG A 87 17.65 14.90 -35.23
CA ARG A 87 16.81 15.73 -34.37
C ARG A 87 17.68 16.48 -33.36
N ALA A 88 17.79 17.80 -33.54
CA ALA A 88 18.38 18.69 -32.55
C ALA A 88 17.65 18.55 -31.20
N LYS A 89 18.40 18.28 -30.12
CA LYS A 89 17.87 18.22 -28.75
C LYS A 89 17.51 19.64 -28.29
N PRO A 90 16.28 19.91 -27.85
CA PRO A 90 15.99 21.17 -27.17
C PRO A 90 16.76 21.21 -25.84
N ARG A 91 17.43 22.33 -25.63
CA ARG A 91 18.17 22.69 -24.43
C ARG A 91 17.18 22.75 -23.26
N GLN A 92 17.20 21.74 -22.38
CA GLN A 92 16.39 21.73 -21.16
C GLN A 92 16.85 22.88 -20.27
N ALA A 93 15.95 23.82 -20.00
CA ALA A 93 16.13 24.77 -18.92
C ALA A 93 16.18 23.98 -17.61
N HIS A 94 17.28 24.14 -16.85
CA HIS A 94 17.41 23.61 -15.50
C HIS A 94 16.47 24.38 -14.58
N THR A 95 15.22 23.94 -14.47
CA THR A 95 14.42 24.23 -13.27
C THR A 95 15.10 23.54 -12.09
N PRO A 96 15.40 24.24 -10.99
CA PRO A 96 15.97 23.62 -9.81
C PRO A 96 15.05 22.47 -9.36
N SER A 97 15.56 21.23 -9.42
CA SER A 97 14.81 20.08 -8.96
C SER A 97 14.67 20.19 -7.45
N GLU A 98 13.45 20.36 -6.96
CA GLU A 98 13.19 20.37 -5.53
C GLU A 98 13.78 19.12 -4.85
N PRO A 99 14.32 19.25 -3.62
CA PRO A 99 14.89 18.13 -2.89
C PRO A 99 13.79 17.07 -2.68
N ARG A 100 14.01 15.89 -3.26
CA ARG A 100 13.10 14.73 -3.13
C ARG A 100 13.44 14.00 -1.84
N ILE A 101 12.43 13.79 -0.99
CA ILE A 101 12.55 12.94 0.20
C ILE A 101 12.89 11.52 -0.26
N ALA A 102 13.98 10.96 0.27
CA ALA A 102 14.40 9.62 -0.06
C ALA A 102 13.41 8.60 0.50
N MET A 103 12.89 7.73 -0.36
CA MET A 103 12.01 6.62 0.00
C MET A 103 12.87 5.47 0.51
N VAL A 104 13.21 5.49 1.79
CA VAL A 104 14.03 4.45 2.44
C VAL A 104 13.18 3.67 3.43
N ASP A 105 13.26 2.35 3.38
CA ASP A 105 12.60 1.48 4.35
C ASP A 105 13.14 1.69 5.79
N PRO A 106 12.33 2.21 6.73
CA PRO A 106 12.77 2.45 8.10
C PRO A 106 12.75 1.18 8.97
N THR A 107 12.33 0.04 8.43
CA THR A 107 12.14 -1.20 9.20
C THR A 107 13.46 -1.76 9.71
N ASN A 108 13.52 -2.06 11.01
CA ASN A 108 14.69 -2.71 11.60
C ASN A 108 14.62 -4.25 11.46
N TYR A 109 15.48 -4.79 10.60
CA TYR A 109 15.56 -6.23 10.33
C TYR A 109 16.56 -7.00 11.20
N ALA A 110 17.25 -6.36 12.14
CA ALA A 110 18.36 -6.97 12.89
C ALA A 110 17.95 -8.21 13.71
N LYS A 111 16.70 -8.28 14.17
CA LYS A 111 16.16 -9.38 15.00
C LYS A 111 15.32 -10.38 14.21
N THR A 112 15.47 -10.43 12.88
CA THR A 112 14.66 -11.32 12.04
C THR A 112 14.96 -12.78 12.36
N MET A 113 13.92 -13.57 12.62
CA MET A 113 14.01 -15.01 12.85
C MET A 113 13.19 -15.75 11.79
N PRO A 114 13.83 -16.36 10.76
CA PRO A 114 13.13 -17.20 9.80
C PRO A 114 12.48 -18.40 10.50
N LYS A 115 11.23 -18.70 10.13
CA LYS A 115 10.48 -19.82 10.69
C LYS A 115 11.05 -21.15 10.18
N ALA A 116 11.10 -22.18 11.00
CA ALA A 116 11.39 -23.52 10.47
C ALA A 116 10.32 -23.92 9.45
N LEU A 117 10.74 -24.43 8.29
CA LEU A 117 9.79 -25.01 7.33
C LEU A 117 9.06 -26.19 8.00
N PRO A 118 7.72 -26.21 8.03
CA PRO A 118 7.00 -27.31 8.66
C PRO A 118 7.35 -28.66 7.98
N PRO A 119 7.35 -29.77 8.74
CA PRO A 119 7.68 -31.07 8.19
C PRO A 119 6.64 -31.51 7.14
N PRO A 120 7.00 -32.45 6.25
CA PRO A 120 6.03 -33.10 5.36
C PRO A 120 4.80 -33.59 6.14
N PRO A 121 3.58 -33.50 5.57
CA PRO A 121 3.26 -33.24 4.18
C PRO A 121 3.12 -31.76 3.81
N PHE A 122 3.61 -30.81 4.62
CA PHE A 122 3.53 -29.39 4.30
C PHE A 122 4.13 -29.07 2.93
N ARG A 123 3.40 -28.29 2.12
CA ARG A 123 3.83 -27.87 0.80
C ARG A 123 3.79 -26.36 0.71
N LEU A 124 4.89 -25.79 0.24
CA LEU A 124 4.93 -24.41 -0.20
C LEU A 124 3.99 -24.22 -1.40
N GLU A 125 3.35 -23.07 -1.48
CA GLU A 125 2.46 -22.71 -2.57
C GLU A 125 3.22 -22.71 -3.91
N MET A 126 2.61 -23.32 -4.91
CA MET A 126 3.27 -23.59 -6.18
C MET A 126 3.46 -22.27 -6.95
N HIS A 127 4.69 -21.98 -7.37
CA HIS A 127 5.09 -20.77 -8.12
C HIS A 127 5.12 -19.43 -7.36
N SER A 128 4.87 -19.42 -6.05
CA SER A 128 4.95 -18.19 -5.23
C SER A 128 6.08 -18.20 -4.20
N HIS A 129 7.09 -19.07 -4.38
CA HIS A 129 8.29 -19.09 -3.55
C HIS A 129 9.59 -19.07 -4.35
N PHE A 130 10.68 -18.64 -3.71
CA PHE A 130 12.03 -18.74 -4.23
C PHE A 130 13.06 -18.97 -3.13
N HIS A 131 14.20 -19.56 -3.51
CA HIS A 131 15.29 -19.96 -2.61
C HIS A 131 16.43 -18.93 -2.58
N VAL A 132 16.96 -18.67 -1.40
CA VAL A 132 17.95 -17.64 -1.11
C VAL A 132 19.12 -18.21 -0.31
N LYS A 133 20.32 -17.68 -0.58
CA LYS A 133 21.54 -18.03 0.15
C LYS A 133 21.42 -17.72 1.65
N PRO A 134 21.86 -18.61 2.56
CA PRO A 134 21.70 -18.45 4.00
C PRO A 134 22.45 -17.24 4.59
N THR A 135 23.60 -16.89 4.02
CA THR A 135 24.47 -15.81 4.53
C THR A 135 23.90 -14.42 4.31
N SER A 136 22.75 -14.30 3.65
CA SER A 136 22.22 -13.03 3.16
C SER A 136 20.93 -12.56 3.85
N LEU A 137 20.57 -13.10 5.02
CA LEU A 137 19.29 -12.80 5.68
C LEU A 137 19.00 -11.30 5.82
N GLN A 138 19.93 -10.53 6.39
CA GLN A 138 19.72 -9.09 6.59
C GLN A 138 19.57 -8.36 5.25
N ARG A 139 20.44 -8.66 4.28
CA ARG A 139 20.39 -8.06 2.94
C ARG A 139 19.11 -8.42 2.19
N LEU A 140 18.64 -9.66 2.35
CA LEU A 140 17.38 -10.15 1.81
C LEU A 140 16.21 -9.34 2.37
N CYS A 141 16.12 -9.22 3.69
CA CYS A 141 15.04 -8.46 4.31
C CYS A 141 15.03 -6.99 3.86
N MET A 142 16.19 -6.34 3.82
CA MET A 142 16.31 -4.97 3.30
C MET A 142 15.90 -4.88 1.83
N THR A 143 16.27 -5.85 0.99
CA THR A 143 15.91 -5.87 -0.43
C THR A 143 14.40 -6.04 -0.63
N ILE A 144 13.77 -6.95 0.11
CA ILE A 144 12.33 -7.18 0.04
C ILE A 144 11.58 -5.96 0.57
N GLY A 145 11.94 -5.47 1.76
CA GLY A 145 11.29 -4.32 2.39
C GLY A 145 11.35 -3.06 1.54
N GLN A 146 12.54 -2.73 1.02
CA GLN A 146 12.70 -1.62 0.08
C GLN A 146 11.88 -1.83 -1.19
N LYS A 147 11.86 -3.04 -1.74
CA LYS A 147 11.10 -3.29 -2.97
C LYS A 147 9.59 -3.20 -2.75
N LEU A 148 9.08 -3.65 -1.61
CA LEU A 148 7.67 -3.47 -1.23
C LEU A 148 7.33 -1.98 -1.13
N MET A 149 8.21 -1.17 -0.53
CA MET A 149 8.05 0.28 -0.48
C MET A 149 8.06 0.92 -1.86
N ASP A 150 9.01 0.56 -2.72
CA ASP A 150 9.11 1.08 -4.09
C ASP A 150 7.86 0.77 -4.93
N MET A 151 7.22 -0.38 -4.68
CA MET A 151 5.96 -0.77 -5.31
C MET A 151 4.73 -0.02 -4.75
N GLY A 152 4.92 0.84 -3.75
CA GLY A 152 3.86 1.56 -3.06
C GLY A 152 3.02 0.67 -2.14
N ALA A 153 3.56 -0.47 -1.70
CA ALA A 153 2.84 -1.39 -0.81
C ALA A 153 2.93 -0.93 0.65
N ASP A 154 1.84 -1.15 1.38
CA ASP A 154 1.77 -1.02 2.83
C ASP A 154 2.14 -2.34 3.47
N PHE A 155 3.03 -2.29 4.46
CA PHE A 155 3.43 -3.51 5.14
C PHE A 155 3.77 -3.31 6.60
N VAL A 156 3.56 -4.37 7.38
CA VAL A 156 4.02 -4.52 8.75
C VAL A 156 4.92 -5.73 8.80
N PHE A 157 6.17 -5.54 9.26
CA PHE A 157 7.12 -6.62 9.43
C PHE A 157 7.12 -7.14 10.87
N LYS A 158 6.89 -8.45 11.00
CA LYS A 158 6.95 -9.19 12.27
C LYS A 158 8.25 -9.98 12.33
N ALA A 159 9.27 -9.38 12.96
CA ALA A 159 10.63 -9.90 12.97
C ALA A 159 10.73 -11.30 13.59
N GLU A 160 9.99 -11.54 14.67
CA GLU A 160 9.89 -12.81 15.39
C GLU A 160 9.22 -13.93 14.58
N LYS A 161 8.44 -13.55 13.55
CA LYS A 161 7.79 -14.50 12.62
C LYS A 161 8.48 -14.54 11.25
N GLY A 162 9.48 -13.69 11.00
CA GLY A 162 10.09 -13.50 9.69
C GLY A 162 9.05 -13.22 8.59
N LYS A 163 8.05 -12.39 8.89
CA LYS A 163 6.83 -12.26 8.07
C LYS A 163 6.49 -10.80 7.82
N TRP A 164 6.28 -10.43 6.56
CA TRP A 164 5.60 -9.21 6.17
C TRP A 164 4.11 -9.51 5.98
N LYS A 165 3.24 -8.75 6.63
CA LYS A 165 1.86 -8.58 6.19
C LYS A 165 1.85 -7.43 5.20
N VAL A 166 1.25 -7.60 4.03
CA VAL A 166 1.34 -6.63 2.92
C VAL A 166 -0.05 -6.35 2.37
N SER A 167 -0.36 -5.07 2.13
CA SER A 167 -1.52 -4.59 1.38
C SER A 167 -1.03 -3.70 0.24
N ARG A 168 -1.69 -3.78 -0.91
CA ARG A 168 -1.41 -2.89 -2.04
C ARG A 168 -2.69 -2.61 -2.82
N VAL A 169 -2.91 -1.34 -3.15
CA VAL A 169 -3.98 -0.87 -4.01
C VAL A 169 -3.36 -0.15 -5.21
N VAL A 170 -3.59 -0.64 -6.42
CA VAL A 170 -3.09 -0.04 -7.66
C VAL A 170 -4.15 -0.17 -8.76
N GLY A 171 -4.63 0.97 -9.25
CA GLY A 171 -5.69 1.00 -10.27
C GLY A 171 -6.95 0.28 -9.77
N ALA A 172 -7.52 -0.60 -10.61
CA ALA A 172 -8.66 -1.43 -10.24
C ALA A 172 -8.31 -2.66 -9.38
N SER A 173 -7.06 -2.81 -8.95
CA SER A 173 -6.60 -4.02 -8.27
C SER A 173 -6.19 -3.75 -6.82
N ARG A 174 -6.64 -4.63 -5.93
CA ARG A 174 -6.22 -4.68 -4.52
C ARG A 174 -5.76 -6.08 -4.19
N VAL A 175 -4.69 -6.19 -3.42
CA VAL A 175 -4.17 -7.46 -2.92
C VAL A 175 -3.74 -7.34 -1.47
N GLN A 176 -4.08 -8.35 -0.67
CA GLN A 176 -3.46 -8.58 0.64
C GLN A 176 -2.74 -9.92 0.60
N LEU A 177 -1.48 -9.93 1.03
CA LEU A 177 -0.62 -11.11 1.02
C LEU A 177 0.30 -11.13 2.23
N ASN A 178 0.79 -12.33 2.54
CA ASN A 178 1.91 -12.49 3.47
C ASN A 178 3.16 -12.85 2.69
N VAL A 179 4.28 -12.21 3.01
CA VAL A 179 5.61 -12.67 2.60
C VAL A 179 6.26 -13.31 3.81
N THR A 180 6.58 -14.60 3.74
CA THR A 180 7.11 -15.36 4.88
C THR A 180 8.49 -15.92 4.58
N LEU A 181 9.40 -15.82 5.54
CA LEU A 181 10.72 -16.41 5.50
C LEU A 181 10.73 -17.75 6.23
N PHE A 182 11.13 -18.79 5.50
CA PHE A 182 11.38 -20.11 6.06
C PHE A 182 12.87 -20.45 6.04
N LYS A 183 13.30 -21.21 7.03
CA LYS A 183 14.57 -21.94 7.03
C LYS A 183 14.30 -23.37 6.56
N ALA A 184 14.90 -23.74 5.42
CA ALA A 184 14.78 -25.06 4.80
C ALA A 184 16.17 -25.71 4.73
N GLY A 185 16.56 -26.42 5.79
CA GLY A 185 17.91 -26.97 5.91
C GLY A 185 18.97 -25.87 5.95
N ALA A 186 19.86 -25.86 4.95
CA ALA A 186 20.91 -24.86 4.78
C ALA A 186 20.46 -23.62 3.99
N GLU A 187 19.23 -23.58 3.47
CA GLU A 187 18.74 -22.47 2.65
C GLU A 187 17.67 -21.65 3.36
N LEU A 188 17.43 -20.45 2.83
CA LEU A 188 16.26 -19.65 3.15
C LEU A 188 15.27 -19.73 2.00
N VAL A 189 13.98 -19.76 2.33
CA VAL A 189 12.91 -19.74 1.34
C VAL A 189 12.01 -18.55 1.64
N VAL A 190 11.73 -17.75 0.61
CA VAL A 190 10.75 -16.67 0.66
C VAL A 190 9.48 -17.17 -0.01
N GLU A 191 8.35 -17.10 0.69
CA GLU A 191 7.04 -17.49 0.15
C GLU A 191 6.06 -16.32 0.20
N PHE A 192 5.39 -16.06 -0.92
CA PHE A 192 4.28 -15.13 -1.06
C PHE A 192 2.98 -15.94 -0.98
N GLN A 193 2.10 -15.58 -0.05
CA GLN A 193 0.83 -16.26 0.18
C GLN A 193 -0.32 -15.26 0.03
N ARG A 194 -1.26 -15.50 -0.90
CA ARG A 194 -2.47 -14.67 -0.98
C ARG A 194 -3.29 -14.79 0.29
N ARG A 195 -3.85 -13.67 0.74
CA ARG A 195 -4.89 -13.65 1.78
C ARG A 195 -6.20 -13.11 1.24
N ASP A 196 -6.13 -12.08 0.40
CA ASP A 196 -7.30 -11.48 -0.25
C ASP A 196 -6.92 -10.81 -1.57
N GLY A 197 -7.89 -10.62 -2.45
CA GLY A 197 -7.74 -9.81 -3.66
C GLY A 197 -7.13 -10.52 -4.87
N ASP A 198 -6.61 -9.75 -5.80
CA ASP A 198 -6.23 -10.19 -7.14
C ASP A 198 -4.91 -10.98 -7.18
N ILE A 199 -4.93 -12.13 -7.86
CA ILE A 199 -3.76 -13.00 -8.04
C ILE A 199 -2.74 -12.39 -9.00
N VAL A 200 -3.18 -11.62 -10.00
CA VAL A 200 -2.26 -11.00 -10.98
C VAL A 200 -1.39 -9.99 -10.26
N SER A 201 -1.99 -9.08 -9.49
CA SER A 201 -1.25 -8.15 -8.63
C SER A 201 -0.26 -8.84 -7.68
N MET A 202 -0.63 -9.97 -7.07
CA MET A 202 0.31 -10.71 -6.22
C MET A 202 1.50 -11.26 -7.02
N MET A 203 1.23 -11.85 -8.19
CA MET A 203 2.28 -12.45 -9.02
C MET A 203 3.22 -11.39 -9.61
N ASP A 204 2.70 -10.19 -9.91
CA ASP A 204 3.52 -9.05 -10.30
C ASP A 204 4.46 -8.62 -9.15
N MET A 205 3.94 -8.54 -7.92
CA MET A 205 4.75 -8.24 -6.74
C MET A 205 5.82 -9.32 -6.48
N TYR A 206 5.46 -10.59 -6.64
CA TYR A 206 6.40 -11.71 -6.55
C TYR A 206 7.52 -11.58 -7.59
N GLY A 207 7.17 -11.32 -8.87
CA GLY A 207 8.15 -11.17 -9.96
C GLY A 207 9.13 -10.03 -9.69
N GLU A 208 8.62 -8.88 -9.27
CA GLU A 208 9.42 -7.70 -8.92
C GLU A 208 10.37 -7.97 -7.73
N ALA A 209 9.93 -8.74 -6.73
CA ALA A 209 10.77 -9.13 -5.59
C ALA A 209 11.87 -10.14 -6.00
N VAL A 210 11.53 -11.11 -6.85
CA VAL A 210 12.49 -12.06 -7.43
C VAL A 210 13.55 -11.32 -8.24
N ASP A 211 13.15 -10.38 -9.09
CA ASP A 211 14.06 -9.59 -9.92
C ASP A 211 14.98 -8.70 -9.07
N ALA A 212 14.47 -8.10 -7.99
CA ALA A 212 15.29 -7.37 -7.03
C ALA A 212 16.33 -8.29 -6.35
N CYS A 213 15.92 -9.47 -5.90
CA CYS A 213 16.83 -10.45 -5.29
C CYS A 213 17.88 -10.99 -6.28
N LYS A 214 17.49 -11.16 -7.55
CA LYS A 214 18.38 -11.56 -8.63
C LYS A 214 19.44 -10.50 -8.91
N LYS A 215 19.05 -9.22 -9.00
CA LYS A 215 19.97 -8.07 -9.17
C LYS A 215 20.99 -7.99 -8.02
N GLN A 216 20.57 -8.33 -6.80
CA GLN A 216 21.44 -8.36 -5.61
C GLN A 216 22.19 -9.70 -5.42
N GLN A 217 22.12 -10.62 -6.38
CA GLN A 217 22.78 -11.93 -6.36
C GLN A 217 22.44 -12.80 -5.12
N LEU A 218 21.23 -12.65 -4.60
CA LEU A 218 20.79 -13.32 -3.36
C LEU A 218 20.34 -14.76 -3.57
N LEU A 219 19.86 -15.09 -4.77
CA LEU A 219 19.27 -16.40 -5.08
C LEU A 219 20.27 -17.56 -4.97
N SER A 220 19.81 -18.74 -4.54
CA SER A 220 20.66 -19.93 -4.33
C SER A 220 21.31 -20.53 -5.59
N GLY A 221 20.92 -20.10 -6.80
CA GLY A 221 21.50 -20.57 -8.07
C GLY A 221 20.46 -20.98 -9.11
N GLN A 222 20.86 -21.83 -10.07
CA GLN A 222 19.94 -22.38 -11.08
C GLN A 222 18.86 -23.24 -10.39
N GLY A 223 17.58 -22.88 -10.57
CA GLY A 223 16.45 -23.55 -9.92
C GLY A 223 15.95 -22.89 -8.63
N ALA A 224 16.58 -21.81 -8.18
CA ALA A 224 16.12 -21.03 -7.02
C ALA A 224 14.69 -20.50 -7.21
N THR A 225 14.31 -20.24 -8.45
CA THR A 225 12.92 -20.04 -8.88
C THR A 225 12.49 -21.28 -9.63
N LYS A 226 11.38 -21.92 -9.22
CA LYS A 226 10.82 -23.01 -10.04
C LYS A 226 10.37 -22.42 -11.37
N PRO A 227 10.86 -22.94 -12.52
CA PRO A 227 10.43 -22.44 -13.80
C PRO A 227 8.91 -22.60 -13.91
N LEU A 228 8.21 -21.56 -14.34
CA LEU A 228 6.87 -21.70 -14.90
C LEU A 228 7.01 -22.56 -16.16
N LYS A 229 6.99 -23.89 -16.00
CA LYS A 229 7.09 -24.85 -17.12
C LYS A 229 5.89 -24.73 -18.06
N HIS A 230 4.82 -24.08 -17.61
CA HIS A 230 3.79 -23.59 -18.49
C HIS A 230 4.34 -22.37 -19.21
N LYS A 231 4.78 -22.56 -20.47
CA LYS A 231 4.75 -21.49 -21.45
C LYS A 231 3.39 -20.84 -21.28
N ARG A 232 3.35 -19.61 -20.73
CA ARG A 232 2.16 -18.78 -20.78
C ARG A 232 1.67 -18.92 -22.22
N PRO A 233 0.42 -19.35 -22.46
CA PRO A 233 -0.13 -19.33 -23.81
C PRO A 233 0.26 -17.98 -24.39
N ALA A 234 0.88 -17.97 -25.58
CA ALA A 234 1.16 -16.71 -26.26
C ALA A 234 -0.09 -15.87 -26.10
N PRO A 235 0.00 -14.63 -25.56
CA PRO A 235 -1.19 -13.84 -25.28
C PRO A 235 -2.02 -13.93 -26.54
N LEU A 236 -3.19 -14.58 -26.43
CA LEU A 236 -4.14 -14.66 -27.54
C LEU A 236 -4.18 -13.23 -28.04
N THR A 237 -3.75 -13.01 -29.29
CA THR A 237 -3.71 -11.69 -29.90
C THR A 237 -5.05 -11.07 -29.58
N VAL A 238 -5.04 -10.20 -28.56
CA VAL A 238 -6.26 -9.55 -28.11
C VAL A 238 -6.67 -8.83 -29.38
N PRO A 239 -7.86 -9.11 -29.95
CA PRO A 239 -8.31 -8.34 -31.09
C PRO A 239 -8.08 -6.89 -30.69
N SER A 240 -7.33 -6.15 -31.49
CA SER A 240 -7.13 -4.73 -31.26
C SER A 240 -8.53 -4.15 -31.26
N THR A 241 -9.11 -3.96 -30.08
CA THR A 241 -10.44 -3.37 -29.95
C THR A 241 -10.24 -1.90 -30.25
N THR A 242 -10.25 -1.64 -31.54
CA THR A 242 -10.31 -0.35 -32.19
C THR A 242 -11.61 0.31 -31.81
N ALA A 243 -11.58 1.08 -30.72
CA ALA A 243 -12.27 2.36 -30.59
C ALA A 243 -11.71 3.06 -29.35
N SER A 244 -11.15 4.26 -29.51
CA SER A 244 -11.03 5.18 -28.38
C SER A 244 -12.43 5.37 -27.80
N PRO A 245 -12.64 5.18 -26.48
CA PRO A 245 -13.94 5.38 -25.87
C PRO A 245 -14.45 6.79 -26.21
N THR A 246 -15.69 6.89 -26.67
CA THR A 246 -16.34 8.18 -26.88
C THR A 246 -16.78 8.74 -25.52
N ASP A 247 -16.88 10.07 -25.40
CA ASP A 247 -17.34 10.72 -24.17
C ASP A 247 -18.71 10.19 -23.69
N LEU A 248 -19.57 9.78 -24.63
CA LEU A 248 -20.87 9.17 -24.30
C LEU A 248 -20.70 7.84 -23.55
N HIS A 249 -19.82 6.96 -24.02
CA HIS A 249 -19.54 5.69 -23.35
C HIS A 249 -18.94 5.90 -21.96
N VAL A 250 -18.13 6.95 -21.78
CA VAL A 250 -17.56 7.29 -20.47
C VAL A 250 -18.63 7.80 -19.52
N LYS A 251 -19.56 8.66 -19.98
CA LYS A 251 -20.68 9.11 -19.15
C LYS A 251 -21.56 7.96 -18.69
N ASP A 252 -21.86 7.01 -19.57
CA ASP A 252 -22.63 5.82 -19.21
C ASP A 252 -21.84 4.94 -18.23
N ALA A 253 -20.54 4.76 -18.43
CA ALA A 253 -19.69 4.05 -17.47
C ALA A 253 -19.67 4.72 -16.09
N VAL A 254 -19.57 6.06 -16.03
CA VAL A 254 -19.65 6.82 -14.77
C VAL A 254 -21.01 6.64 -14.10
N ARG A 255 -22.12 6.59 -14.85
CA ARG A 255 -23.45 6.27 -14.31
C ARG A 255 -23.48 4.86 -13.70
N SER A 256 -22.94 3.87 -14.39
CA SER A 256 -22.84 2.51 -13.84
C SER A 256 -21.97 2.45 -12.58
N LEU A 257 -20.87 3.21 -12.53
CA LEU A 257 -20.06 3.31 -11.31
C LEU A 257 -20.87 3.92 -10.16
N GLN A 258 -21.65 4.97 -10.42
CA GLN A 258 -22.52 5.57 -9.41
C GLN A 258 -23.54 4.55 -8.84
N GLU A 259 -24.15 3.73 -9.69
CA GLU A 259 -25.04 2.65 -9.26
C GLU A 259 -24.31 1.63 -8.39
N MET A 260 -23.08 1.26 -8.75
CA MET A 260 -22.25 0.36 -7.94
C MET A 260 -21.89 0.96 -6.57
N LEU A 261 -21.48 2.22 -6.52
CA LEU A 261 -21.13 2.94 -5.28
C LEU A 261 -22.34 3.12 -4.34
N THR A 262 -23.56 3.07 -4.87
CA THR A 262 -24.81 3.21 -4.11
C THR A 262 -25.50 1.88 -3.81
N SER A 263 -24.92 0.77 -4.27
CA SER A 263 -25.40 -0.58 -3.99
C SER A 263 -25.48 -0.87 -2.48
N LYS A 264 -26.34 -1.80 -2.10
CA LYS A 264 -26.43 -2.32 -0.71
C LYS A 264 -25.35 -3.38 -0.41
N HIS A 265 -24.66 -3.87 -1.42
CA HIS A 265 -23.69 -4.95 -1.32
C HIS A 265 -22.26 -4.40 -1.31
N SER A 266 -21.50 -4.72 -0.25
CA SER A 266 -20.16 -4.18 -0.03
C SER A 266 -19.15 -4.60 -1.09
N ASP A 267 -19.31 -5.79 -1.66
CA ASP A 267 -18.51 -6.28 -2.78
C ASP A 267 -18.74 -5.45 -4.06
N VAL A 268 -19.98 -5.13 -4.38
CA VAL A 268 -20.34 -4.26 -5.51
C VAL A 268 -19.82 -2.84 -5.29
N GLN A 269 -19.99 -2.30 -4.08
CA GLN A 269 -19.43 -0.98 -3.72
C GLN A 269 -17.91 -0.97 -3.89
N LEU A 270 -17.22 -2.00 -3.38
CA LEU A 270 -15.76 -2.12 -3.49
C LEU A 270 -15.32 -2.17 -4.96
N GLN A 271 -16.02 -2.92 -5.82
CA GLN A 271 -15.72 -2.93 -7.25
C GLN A 271 -15.95 -1.56 -7.90
N GLY A 272 -17.01 -0.84 -7.50
CA GLY A 272 -17.29 0.52 -7.96
C GLY A 272 -16.17 1.49 -7.58
N VAL A 273 -15.65 1.39 -6.34
CA VAL A 273 -14.53 2.19 -5.87
C VAL A 273 -13.25 1.87 -6.64
N LEU A 274 -12.89 0.58 -6.78
CA LEU A 274 -11.69 0.16 -7.52
C LEU A 274 -11.73 0.61 -8.99
N ALA A 275 -12.88 0.45 -9.65
CA ALA A 275 -13.06 0.95 -11.01
C ALA A 275 -12.96 2.47 -11.09
N SER A 276 -13.42 3.20 -10.07
CA SER A 276 -13.22 4.66 -9.95
C SER A 276 -11.73 5.01 -9.83
N ILE A 277 -10.94 4.30 -9.02
CA ILE A 277 -9.48 4.52 -8.95
C ILE A 277 -8.84 4.32 -10.34
N SER A 278 -9.22 3.26 -11.05
CA SER A 278 -8.70 2.99 -12.38
C SER A 278 -9.04 4.10 -13.37
N LEU A 279 -10.30 4.54 -13.41
CA LEU A 279 -10.72 5.59 -14.34
C LEU A 279 -10.09 6.95 -14.00
N ALA A 280 -9.89 7.25 -12.70
CA ALA A 280 -9.21 8.45 -12.23
C ALA A 280 -7.74 8.53 -12.66
N THR A 281 -7.12 7.44 -13.14
CA THR A 281 -5.78 7.52 -13.75
C THR A 281 -5.77 8.11 -15.15
N THR A 282 -6.94 8.26 -15.78
CA THR A 282 -7.10 8.82 -17.13
C THR A 282 -7.50 10.30 -17.04
N PRO A 283 -6.60 11.26 -17.30
CA PRO A 283 -6.88 12.68 -17.06
C PRO A 283 -8.06 13.25 -17.84
N GLN A 284 -8.38 12.65 -19.00
CA GLN A 284 -9.39 13.14 -19.94
C GLN A 284 -10.82 13.09 -19.42
N TYR A 285 -11.10 12.32 -18.36
CA TYR A 285 -12.46 12.04 -17.91
C TYR A 285 -12.73 12.48 -16.46
N LYS A 286 -11.77 13.13 -15.81
CA LYS A 286 -11.88 13.49 -14.39
C LYS A 286 -13.00 14.47 -14.10
N ASP A 287 -13.29 15.38 -15.03
CA ASP A 287 -14.40 16.32 -14.96
C ASP A 287 -15.76 15.60 -14.87
N ILE A 288 -15.98 14.59 -15.72
CA ILE A 288 -17.20 13.76 -15.71
C ILE A 288 -17.29 12.96 -14.40
N MET A 289 -16.14 12.51 -13.87
CA MET A 289 -16.06 11.76 -12.62
C MET A 289 -16.37 12.60 -11.37
N ALA A 290 -16.44 13.95 -11.46
CA ALA A 290 -16.83 14.80 -10.33
C ALA A 290 -18.20 14.39 -9.74
N ALA A 291 -19.10 13.82 -10.54
CA ALA A 291 -20.38 13.29 -10.10
C ALA A 291 -20.26 12.10 -9.11
N LEU A 292 -19.13 11.39 -9.09
CA LEU A 292 -18.90 10.27 -8.18
C LEU A 292 -18.43 10.73 -6.80
N VAL A 293 -17.88 11.94 -6.69
CA VAL A 293 -17.21 12.43 -5.47
C VAL A 293 -18.15 12.41 -4.24
N PRO A 294 -19.40 12.90 -4.29
CA PRO A 294 -20.28 12.84 -3.12
C PRO A 294 -20.58 11.41 -2.64
N HIS A 295 -20.63 10.46 -3.58
CA HIS A 295 -20.86 9.05 -3.27
C HIS A 295 -19.62 8.41 -2.63
N LEU A 296 -18.43 8.75 -3.13
CA LEU A 296 -17.17 8.33 -2.52
C LEU A 296 -17.01 8.95 -1.12
N VAL A 297 -17.26 10.24 -0.93
CA VAL A 297 -17.21 10.87 0.39
C VAL A 297 -18.12 10.15 1.38
N ARG A 298 -19.35 9.77 0.99
CA ARG A 298 -20.23 8.97 1.86
C ARG A 298 -19.67 7.57 2.19
N LEU A 299 -18.94 6.93 1.28
CA LEU A 299 -18.35 5.61 1.53
C LEU A 299 -17.17 5.65 2.51
N THR A 300 -16.61 6.82 2.82
CA THR A 300 -15.58 6.97 3.85
C THR A 300 -16.08 6.64 5.26
N THR A 301 -17.40 6.68 5.48
CA THR A 301 -18.05 6.31 6.75
C THR A 301 -18.59 4.88 6.73
N SER A 302 -18.19 4.06 5.77
CA SER A 302 -18.58 2.64 5.71
C SER A 302 -18.01 1.88 6.90
N SER A 303 -18.76 0.88 7.39
CA SER A 303 -18.25 -0.07 8.38
C SER A 303 -17.21 -1.04 7.80
N ASP A 304 -17.19 -1.21 6.47
CA ASP A 304 -16.18 -2.02 5.79
C ASP A 304 -14.90 -1.20 5.59
N LYS A 305 -13.90 -1.47 6.43
CA LYS A 305 -12.57 -0.84 6.37
C LYS A 305 -11.92 -0.93 4.99
N LYS A 306 -12.20 -1.97 4.19
CA LYS A 306 -11.64 -2.13 2.84
C LYS A 306 -12.22 -1.09 1.88
N ILE A 307 -13.50 -0.79 2.01
CA ILE A 307 -14.18 0.25 1.24
C ILE A 307 -13.63 1.61 1.63
N VAL A 308 -13.54 1.91 2.92
CA VAL A 308 -12.98 3.18 3.41
C VAL A 308 -11.57 3.39 2.89
N GLN A 309 -10.71 2.36 3.00
CA GLN A 309 -9.36 2.34 2.45
C GLN A 309 -9.34 2.66 0.95
N CYS A 310 -10.04 1.88 0.11
CA CYS A 310 -9.99 2.10 -1.34
C CYS A 310 -10.61 3.46 -1.73
N THR A 311 -11.57 3.94 -0.96
CA THR A 311 -12.25 5.21 -1.20
C THR A 311 -11.31 6.39 -1.00
N SER A 312 -10.42 6.36 0.01
CA SER A 312 -9.43 7.43 0.20
C SER A 312 -8.47 7.52 -1.00
N PHE A 313 -8.01 6.38 -1.52
CA PHE A 313 -7.21 6.34 -2.76
C PHE A 313 -7.96 6.90 -3.96
N ALA A 314 -9.25 6.60 -4.11
CA ALA A 314 -10.06 7.14 -5.21
C ALA A 314 -10.19 8.67 -5.10
N LEU A 315 -10.52 9.17 -3.92
CA LEU A 315 -10.67 10.60 -3.64
C LEU A 315 -9.36 11.36 -3.87
N ALA A 316 -8.23 10.81 -3.43
CA ALA A 316 -6.92 11.42 -3.62
C ALA A 316 -6.59 11.66 -5.10
N ARG A 317 -6.88 10.68 -5.97
CA ARG A 317 -6.65 10.80 -7.42
C ARG A 317 -7.64 11.72 -8.12
N LEU A 318 -8.88 11.78 -7.64
CA LEU A 318 -9.88 12.68 -8.19
C LEU A 318 -9.60 14.13 -7.81
N CYS A 319 -9.15 14.41 -6.59
CA CYS A 319 -8.85 15.77 -6.12
C CYS A 319 -7.70 16.46 -6.88
N ASP A 320 -6.95 15.75 -7.71
CA ASP A 320 -6.04 16.37 -8.69
C ASP A 320 -6.77 17.28 -9.70
N ASP A 321 -8.06 17.04 -9.95
CA ASP A 321 -8.88 17.78 -10.91
C ASP A 321 -9.71 18.90 -10.27
N PRO A 322 -9.78 20.12 -10.85
CA PRO A 322 -10.53 21.24 -10.28
C PRO A 322 -12.02 20.97 -10.06
N GLU A 323 -12.70 20.26 -10.96
CA GLU A 323 -14.14 20.01 -10.85
C GLU A 323 -14.41 18.98 -9.74
N CYS A 324 -13.56 17.96 -9.64
CA CYS A 324 -13.59 17.02 -8.51
C CYS A 324 -13.33 17.71 -7.17
N ARG A 325 -12.38 18.66 -7.09
CA ARG A 325 -12.16 19.46 -5.86
C ARG A 325 -13.39 20.24 -5.46
N ARG A 326 -14.03 20.92 -6.42
CA ARG A 326 -15.26 21.69 -6.15
C ARG A 326 -16.37 20.77 -5.64
N ALA A 327 -16.57 19.62 -6.27
CA ALA A 327 -17.53 18.62 -5.81
C ALA A 327 -17.20 18.09 -4.40
N PHE A 328 -15.91 17.89 -4.11
CA PHE A 328 -15.42 17.42 -2.82
C PHE A 328 -15.71 18.42 -1.68
N ILE A 329 -15.44 19.70 -1.92
CA ILE A 329 -15.75 20.77 -0.94
C ILE A 329 -17.26 20.90 -0.74
N ASN A 330 -18.06 20.84 -1.81
CA ASN A 330 -19.52 21.00 -1.76
C ASN A 330 -20.26 19.85 -1.04
N CYS A 331 -19.58 18.75 -0.68
CA CYS A 331 -20.17 17.62 0.04
C CYS A 331 -19.54 17.39 1.42
N ASP A 332 -18.96 18.45 2.01
CA ASP A 332 -18.34 18.42 3.35
C ASP A 332 -17.24 17.35 3.49
N GLY A 333 -16.63 16.94 2.38
CA GLY A 333 -15.56 15.94 2.36
C GLY A 333 -14.34 16.36 3.18
N TRP A 334 -14.16 17.67 3.37
CA TRP A 334 -13.05 18.26 4.11
C TRP A 334 -13.02 17.79 5.58
N GLN A 335 -14.17 17.68 6.26
CA GLN A 335 -14.20 17.30 7.68
C GLN A 335 -13.73 15.85 7.87
N VAL A 336 -14.15 14.97 6.97
CA VAL A 336 -13.72 13.56 6.94
C VAL A 336 -12.21 13.48 6.73
N ILE A 337 -11.68 14.16 5.71
CA ILE A 337 -10.26 14.09 5.38
C ILE A 337 -9.40 14.76 6.45
N MET A 338 -9.87 15.84 7.10
CA MET A 338 -9.16 16.45 8.22
C MET A 338 -9.02 15.48 9.39
N THR A 339 -10.12 14.80 9.74
CA THR A 339 -10.14 13.78 10.81
C THR A 339 -9.17 12.64 10.50
N MET A 340 -9.17 12.14 9.25
CA MET A 340 -8.25 11.09 8.83
C MET A 340 -6.79 11.57 8.74
N ALA A 341 -6.53 12.79 8.29
CA ALA A 341 -5.18 13.35 8.20
C ALA A 341 -4.58 13.64 9.58
N ALA A 342 -5.39 14.04 10.55
CA ALA A 342 -4.99 14.21 11.95
C ALA A 342 -4.44 12.90 12.54
N GLY A 343 -4.87 11.76 12.00
CA GLY A 343 -4.45 10.43 12.43
C GLY A 343 -5.10 10.03 13.76
N GLY A 344 -4.39 9.23 14.54
CA GLY A 344 -4.86 8.72 15.83
C GLY A 344 -4.84 7.20 15.91
N ALA A 345 -5.17 6.67 17.07
CA ALA A 345 -5.12 5.23 17.35
C ALA A 345 -6.17 4.41 16.57
N GLU A 346 -7.13 5.03 15.89
CA GLU A 346 -8.13 4.33 15.08
C GLU A 346 -7.94 4.56 13.57
N VAL A 347 -7.03 5.45 13.19
CA VAL A 347 -6.79 5.81 11.79
C VAL A 347 -5.60 5.03 11.26
N ALA A 348 -5.85 4.26 10.21
CA ALA A 348 -4.79 3.52 9.55
C ALA A 348 -3.81 4.47 8.83
N SER A 349 -2.53 4.12 8.86
CA SER A 349 -1.47 4.99 8.30
C SER A 349 -1.60 5.28 6.80
N ASP A 350 -2.16 4.35 6.04
CA ASP A 350 -2.47 4.54 4.62
C ASP A 350 -3.62 5.52 4.40
N LEU A 351 -4.69 5.45 5.20
CA LEU A 351 -5.74 6.46 5.21
C LEU A 351 -5.16 7.85 5.51
N GLN A 352 -4.36 7.95 6.58
CA GLN A 352 -3.73 9.21 6.97
C GLN A 352 -2.87 9.81 5.84
N ARG A 353 -2.09 8.98 5.13
CA ARG A 353 -1.26 9.43 3.99
C ARG A 353 -2.10 9.95 2.83
N GLU A 354 -3.10 9.21 2.39
CA GLU A 354 -3.95 9.63 1.26
C GLU A 354 -4.76 10.88 1.62
N SER A 355 -5.21 10.99 2.88
CA SER A 355 -5.86 12.19 3.40
C SER A 355 -4.91 13.39 3.41
N LEU A 356 -3.67 13.22 3.87
CA LEU A 356 -2.67 14.28 3.86
C LEU A 356 -2.26 14.67 2.42
N HIS A 357 -2.28 13.73 1.48
CA HIS A 357 -2.08 14.00 0.07
C HIS A 357 -3.22 14.87 -0.51
N ILE A 358 -4.47 14.59 -0.15
CA ILE A 358 -5.60 15.46 -0.51
C ILE A 358 -5.39 16.86 0.07
N LEU A 359 -4.98 16.97 1.34
CA LEU A 359 -4.71 18.28 1.97
C LEU A 359 -3.56 19.03 1.29
N GLU A 360 -2.49 18.35 0.87
CA GLU A 360 -1.40 18.96 0.08
C GLU A 360 -1.94 19.68 -1.17
N ILE A 361 -2.99 19.15 -1.80
CA ILE A 361 -3.63 19.72 -2.98
C ILE A 361 -4.61 20.85 -2.61
N LEU A 362 -5.38 20.69 -1.52
CA LEU A 362 -6.46 21.61 -1.15
C LEU A 362 -5.99 22.82 -0.31
N CYS A 363 -4.95 22.68 0.51
CA CYS A 363 -4.47 23.71 1.44
C CYS A 363 -4.27 25.10 0.81
N PRO A 364 -3.66 25.24 -0.38
CA PRO A 364 -3.50 26.56 -1.01
C PRO A 364 -4.80 27.24 -1.45
N LEU A 365 -5.89 26.48 -1.56
CA LEU A 365 -7.14 26.94 -2.18
C LEU A 365 -8.24 27.21 -1.14
N TYR A 366 -8.25 26.49 -0.02
CA TYR A 366 -9.36 26.45 0.94
C TYR A 366 -8.87 26.55 2.39
N TYR A 367 -7.86 27.37 2.66
CA TYR A 367 -7.22 27.39 3.97
C TYR A 367 -8.13 27.86 5.11
N GLU A 368 -9.08 28.77 4.84
CA GLU A 368 -9.99 29.31 5.86
C GLU A 368 -10.95 28.22 6.32
N GLU A 369 -11.49 27.46 5.38
CA GLU A 369 -12.35 26.31 5.65
C GLU A 369 -11.56 25.22 6.39
N LEU A 370 -10.30 24.98 6.01
CA LEU A 370 -9.42 24.02 6.68
C LEU A 370 -9.02 24.45 8.09
N ALA A 371 -8.85 25.75 8.34
CA ALA A 371 -8.48 26.26 9.66
C ALA A 371 -9.62 26.12 10.68
N ASN A 372 -10.88 26.14 10.21
CA ASN A 372 -12.07 25.99 11.05
C ASN A 372 -12.50 24.53 11.26
N ALA A 373 -11.75 23.58 10.71
CA ALA A 373 -12.06 22.17 10.75
C ALA A 373 -11.75 21.50 12.10
N ASP A 374 -12.57 20.54 12.53
CA ASP A 374 -12.18 19.70 13.66
C ASP A 374 -10.95 18.87 13.27
N GLY A 375 -9.90 18.93 14.09
CA GLY A 375 -8.61 18.28 13.82
C GLY A 375 -7.58 19.16 13.10
N ALA A 376 -7.94 20.38 12.70
CA ALA A 376 -7.03 21.32 12.03
C ALA A 376 -5.74 21.58 12.82
N SER A 377 -5.85 21.74 14.15
CA SER A 377 -4.69 21.96 15.03
C SER A 377 -3.72 20.78 15.04
N ALA A 378 -4.23 19.55 15.08
CA ALA A 378 -3.42 18.34 15.06
C ALA A 378 -2.72 18.16 13.70
N VAL A 379 -3.44 18.43 12.60
CA VAL A 379 -2.86 18.40 11.25
C VAL A 379 -1.80 19.48 11.09
N LEU A 380 -2.04 20.69 11.58
CA LEU A 380 -1.08 21.78 11.51
C LEU A 380 0.20 21.44 12.28
N ALA A 381 0.08 20.88 13.48
CA ALA A 381 1.23 20.41 14.25
C ALA A 381 2.02 19.32 13.48
N LEU A 382 1.33 18.34 12.91
CA LEU A 382 1.95 17.29 12.09
C LEU A 382 2.71 17.87 10.87
N ILE A 383 2.12 18.86 10.20
CA ILE A 383 2.70 19.53 9.04
C ILE A 383 3.91 20.38 9.44
N GLN A 384 3.86 21.09 10.57
CA GLN A 384 4.98 21.89 11.08
C GLN A 384 6.15 21.00 11.54
N GLU A 385 5.84 19.85 12.12
CA GLU A 385 6.83 18.88 12.59
C GLU A 385 7.16 17.79 11.56
N TRP A 386 6.93 18.07 10.25
CA TRP A 386 7.08 17.07 9.18
C TRP A 386 8.46 16.40 9.14
N GLU A 387 9.51 17.09 9.58
CA GLU A 387 10.88 16.56 9.62
C GLU A 387 11.02 15.36 10.58
N SER A 388 10.22 15.33 11.65
CA SER A 388 10.23 14.28 12.66
C SER A 388 9.51 12.99 12.22
N ILE A 389 8.72 13.06 11.15
CA ILE A 389 7.92 11.93 10.67
C ILE A 389 8.85 10.80 10.19
N VAL A 390 8.71 9.62 10.80
CA VAL A 390 9.52 8.42 10.47
C VAL A 390 9.09 7.82 9.13
N ASP A 391 7.80 7.86 8.83
CA ASP A 391 7.24 7.30 7.61
C ASP A 391 7.55 8.19 6.40
N PRO A 392 8.36 7.71 5.43
CA PRO A 392 8.81 8.54 4.31
C PRO A 392 7.66 8.98 3.39
N ARG A 393 6.58 8.21 3.27
CA ARG A 393 5.43 8.57 2.43
C ARG A 393 4.58 9.65 3.08
N LEU A 394 4.29 9.48 4.38
CA LEU A 394 3.58 10.51 5.13
C LEU A 394 4.39 11.79 5.20
N LYS A 395 5.71 11.67 5.46
CA LYS A 395 6.66 12.79 5.47
C LYS A 395 6.66 13.56 4.15
N LYS A 396 6.57 12.86 3.01
CA LYS A 396 6.48 13.49 1.69
C LYS A 396 5.26 14.40 1.59
N HIS A 397 4.08 13.91 1.95
CA HIS A 397 2.84 14.68 1.86
C HIS A 397 2.79 15.80 2.90
N ALA A 398 3.28 15.56 4.12
CA ALA A 398 3.41 16.59 5.14
C ALA A 398 4.32 17.74 4.69
N CYS A 399 5.49 17.42 4.12
CA CYS A 399 6.41 18.39 3.55
C CYS A 399 5.78 19.16 2.38
N GLY A 400 5.05 18.47 1.50
CA GLY A 400 4.32 19.07 0.40
C GLY A 400 3.28 20.08 0.89
N ALA A 401 2.45 19.68 1.85
CA ALA A 401 1.45 20.54 2.48
C ALA A 401 2.09 21.73 3.20
N HIS A 402 3.21 21.52 3.93
CA HIS A 402 3.97 22.59 4.57
C HIS A 402 4.42 23.66 3.58
N ARG A 403 5.05 23.25 2.47
CA ARG A 403 5.48 24.17 1.40
C ARG A 403 4.30 24.85 0.72
N ALA A 404 3.17 24.16 0.58
CA ALA A 404 1.95 24.70 0.01
C ALA A 404 1.39 25.85 0.88
N LEU A 405 1.34 25.64 2.19
CA LEU A 405 0.93 26.66 3.17
C LEU A 405 1.91 27.83 3.28
N GLN A 406 3.22 27.56 3.28
CA GLN A 406 4.25 28.62 3.24
C GLN A 406 4.11 29.50 1.99
N ARG A 407 3.91 28.91 0.81
CA ARG A 407 3.70 29.66 -0.44
C ARG A 407 2.42 30.50 -0.43
N ALA A 408 1.41 30.07 0.31
CA ALA A 408 0.17 30.81 0.52
C ALA A 408 0.30 31.93 1.57
N GLY A 409 1.46 32.05 2.25
CA GLY A 409 1.67 33.05 3.31
C GLY A 409 1.03 32.70 4.65
N LEU A 410 0.65 31.43 4.84
CA LEU A 410 -0.06 30.95 6.04
C LEU A 410 0.87 30.37 7.10
N LEU A 411 2.11 30.06 6.70
CA LEU A 411 3.20 29.65 7.58
C LEU A 411 4.39 30.57 7.33
N ALA A 412 5.09 30.91 8.41
CA ALA A 412 6.31 31.71 8.38
C ALA A 412 7.52 30.92 7.84
#